data_AF-A0A368TPX8-F1
#
_entry.id   AF-A0A368TPX8-F1
#
_cell.length_a   1.000
_cell.length_b   1.000
_cell.length_c   1.000
_cell.angle_alpha   90.00
_cell.angle_beta   90.00
_cell.angle_gamma   90.00
#
_symmetry.space_group_name_H-M   'P 1'
#
loop_
_entity.id
_entity.type
_entity.pdbx_description
1 polymer ?
#
loop_
_entity_poly.entity_id
_entity_poly.type
_entity_poly.pdbx_seq_one_letter_code
_entity_poly.pdbx_strand_id
1 'polypeptide(L)'
;MNSKFTSADKLQQKEVRNQDTPTSRSTNLYLFILQHIYSGIQPATICKLEDIPKTTLQYHLNELKLAGIIRKIAYGTWEVSDTAIFDLKRSTKEVQITSNKFKRSTKKEVRKHDRSSNSNLRIGLNSKYMTADKLQQKEVRTQDTPQGRSTNSNLRIRTNSKYMTADKLQQKEVRKQDRSTNSYLCILQHIYSGIQPATICKLEGIPKTTLQYQLNKLKHAGAIHKVAYGTWEVSDTAIFDLKRSSKTLHVGKDKVHQNSNFLTQDSVRGHGFVFTLKLVEGLRNWERREEFLVKNNIEFKRLKIIGGGQSLTVKGRKIWLTNKSVIVYEKSSYFSRTAEEAKDYAIYKFISLIKSLERFLHADFTIKAGQQYMFRVSRQHYALVKNALAQQYDNEGKKLQVYAANGLWFLIDNSFNLHEAETVHPETAVDDNHKVQSFFNSLKDYPLTTDFILKTMNGIQDNQLLFAQNHETHIQAIEELGLGVRTLTDLLKRLEGLKN
;
A
#
# COMPACT_ATOMS: atom_id res chain seq x y z
N MET A 1 -38.67 71.11 3.72
CA MET A 1 -37.83 70.41 4.71
C MET A 1 -38.04 68.92 4.54
N ASN A 2 -36.94 68.16 4.39
CA ASN A 2 -36.72 66.73 4.68
C ASN A 2 -37.90 65.73 4.65
N SER A 3 -37.82 64.50 4.16
CA SER A 3 -36.79 63.68 3.52
C SER A 3 -37.46 62.34 3.17
N LYS A 4 -36.99 61.74 2.07
CA LYS A 4 -37.05 60.32 1.63
C LYS A 4 -37.50 59.28 2.67
N PHE A 5 -38.26 58.27 2.23
CA PHE A 5 -37.77 56.88 2.17
C PHE A 5 -38.64 56.00 1.25
N THR A 6 -38.00 55.42 0.24
CA THR A 6 -38.46 54.39 -0.70
C THR A 6 -38.36 53.01 -0.07
N SER A 7 -39.38 52.15 -0.26
CA SER A 7 -39.38 50.79 0.26
C SER A 7 -38.46 49.88 -0.57
N ALA A 8 -37.46 49.30 0.08
CA ALA A 8 -36.56 48.29 -0.48
C ALA A 8 -36.82 46.91 0.16
N ASP A 9 -36.56 45.88 -0.66
CA ASP A 9 -36.15 44.51 -0.34
C ASP A 9 -37.10 43.56 0.42
N LYS A 10 -37.76 42.72 -0.39
CA LYS A 10 -38.19 41.37 -0.02
C LYS A 10 -36.96 40.45 0.04
N LEU A 11 -36.46 40.19 1.25
CA LEU A 11 -35.53 39.09 1.52
C LEU A 11 -36.33 37.81 1.81
N GLN A 12 -36.25 36.84 0.89
CA GLN A 12 -36.66 35.47 1.13
C GLN A 12 -35.66 34.82 2.08
N GLN A 13 -36.10 34.48 3.30
CA GLN A 13 -35.36 33.55 4.15
C GLN A 13 -35.56 32.14 3.59
N LYS A 14 -34.46 31.57 3.07
CA LYS A 14 -34.36 30.17 2.69
C LYS A 14 -33.95 29.41 3.94
N GLU A 15 -34.87 28.64 4.53
CA GLU A 15 -34.58 27.71 5.62
C GLU A 15 -33.44 26.76 5.20
N VAL A 16 -32.32 26.82 5.91
CA VAL A 16 -31.25 25.84 5.83
C VAL A 16 -31.71 24.61 6.59
N ARG A 17 -32.04 23.55 5.84
CA ARG A 17 -32.38 22.24 6.39
C ARG A 17 -31.16 21.67 7.11
N ASN A 18 -31.20 21.64 8.44
CA ASN A 18 -30.17 21.01 9.26
C ASN A 18 -29.98 19.55 8.82
N GLN A 19 -28.73 19.18 8.55
CA GLN A 19 -28.35 17.79 8.29
C GLN A 19 -28.29 17.07 9.64
N ASP A 20 -29.28 16.24 9.93
CA ASP A 20 -29.28 15.39 11.11
C ASP A 20 -28.11 14.41 11.05
N THR A 21 -27.25 14.43 12.08
CA THR A 21 -26.18 13.44 12.24
C THR A 21 -26.80 12.05 12.43
N PRO A 22 -26.33 11.01 11.71
CA PRO A 22 -26.89 9.66 11.81
C PRO A 22 -26.82 9.13 13.24
N THR A 23 -27.96 8.68 13.77
CA THR A 23 -28.04 8.04 15.09
C THR A 23 -27.30 6.70 15.09
N SER A 24 -26.89 6.18 16.25
CA SER A 24 -26.16 4.89 16.32
C SER A 24 -26.95 3.73 15.71
N ARG A 25 -28.29 3.84 15.67
CA ARG A 25 -29.20 2.87 15.06
C ARG A 25 -29.12 2.84 13.53
N SER A 26 -28.97 3.99 12.87
CA SER A 26 -28.82 4.03 11.39
C SER A 26 -27.46 3.53 10.93
N THR A 27 -26.41 3.79 11.71
CA THR A 27 -25.05 3.31 11.40
C THR A 27 -24.95 1.79 11.44
N ASN A 28 -25.64 1.15 12.39
CA ASN A 28 -25.72 -0.31 12.46
C ASN A 28 -26.45 -0.90 11.25
N LEU A 29 -27.52 -0.25 10.76
CA LEU A 29 -28.32 -0.75 9.64
C LEU A 29 -27.50 -0.85 8.33
N TYR A 30 -26.65 0.14 8.04
CA TYR A 30 -25.78 0.10 6.86
C TYR A 30 -24.80 -1.08 6.87
N LEU A 31 -24.21 -1.37 8.04
CA LEU A 31 -23.28 -2.49 8.19
C LEU A 31 -23.98 -3.83 7.98
N PHE A 32 -25.19 -4.01 8.51
CA PHE A 32 -25.99 -5.22 8.29
C PHE A 32 -26.35 -5.42 6.81
N ILE A 33 -26.82 -4.36 6.14
CA ILE A 33 -27.14 -4.40 4.70
C ILE A 33 -25.90 -4.80 3.90
N LEU A 34 -24.74 -4.20 4.19
CA LEU A 34 -23.48 -4.51 3.51
C LEU A 34 -23.02 -5.94 3.73
N GLN A 35 -23.15 -6.46 4.96
CA GLN A 35 -22.79 -7.84 5.29
C GLN A 35 -23.66 -8.86 4.54
N HIS A 36 -24.96 -8.60 4.42
CA HIS A 36 -25.88 -9.45 3.65
C HIS A 36 -25.59 -9.42 2.15
N ILE A 37 -25.33 -8.24 1.58
CA ILE A 37 -24.94 -8.10 0.17
C ILE A 37 -23.62 -8.82 -0.10
N TYR A 38 -22.63 -8.66 0.80
CA TYR A 38 -21.34 -9.36 0.71
C TYR A 38 -21.51 -10.89 0.75
N SER A 39 -22.53 -11.38 1.46
CA SER A 39 -22.89 -12.81 1.52
C SER A 39 -23.71 -13.29 0.32
N GLY A 40 -23.97 -12.42 -0.68
CA GLY A 40 -24.73 -12.75 -1.88
C GLY A 40 -26.25 -12.77 -1.68
N ILE A 41 -26.77 -12.25 -0.57
CA ILE A 41 -28.20 -12.26 -0.26
C ILE A 41 -28.91 -11.16 -1.05
N GLN A 42 -30.01 -11.51 -1.72
CA GLN A 42 -30.80 -10.57 -2.50
C GLN A 42 -31.58 -9.59 -1.60
N PRO A 43 -31.77 -8.32 -2.01
CA PRO A 43 -32.50 -7.31 -1.23
C PRO A 43 -33.89 -7.72 -0.76
N ALA A 44 -34.63 -8.48 -1.58
CA ALA A 44 -35.96 -8.96 -1.20
C ALA A 44 -35.90 -9.91 0.01
N THR A 45 -34.82 -10.70 0.13
CA THR A 45 -34.56 -11.57 1.28
C THR A 45 -34.07 -10.75 2.47
N ILE A 46 -33.25 -9.71 2.25
CA ILE A 46 -32.81 -8.78 3.31
C ILE A 46 -34.02 -8.10 3.98
N CYS A 47 -34.99 -7.61 3.19
CA CYS A 47 -36.23 -7.04 3.73
C CYS A 47 -36.94 -7.98 4.70
N LYS A 48 -37.00 -9.27 4.36
CA LYS A 48 -37.68 -10.30 5.19
C LYS A 48 -36.88 -10.68 6.42
N LEU A 49 -35.55 -10.78 6.30
CA LEU A 49 -34.67 -11.20 7.40
C LEU A 49 -34.60 -10.15 8.51
N GLU A 50 -34.56 -8.87 8.12
CA GLU A 50 -34.32 -7.76 9.04
C GLU A 50 -35.60 -6.96 9.36
N ASP A 51 -36.77 -7.43 8.90
CA ASP A 51 -38.06 -6.75 9.02
C ASP A 51 -38.00 -5.28 8.55
N ILE A 52 -37.32 -5.03 7.42
CA ILE A 52 -37.12 -3.70 6.86
C ILE A 52 -38.11 -3.47 5.71
N PRO A 53 -38.92 -2.39 5.73
CA PRO A 53 -39.76 -2.02 4.61
C PRO A 53 -38.95 -1.86 3.31
N LYS A 54 -39.50 -2.34 2.18
CA LYS A 54 -38.83 -2.32 0.88
C LYS A 54 -38.38 -0.92 0.45
N THR A 55 -39.17 0.11 0.76
CA THR A 55 -38.85 1.52 0.49
C THR A 55 -37.64 1.99 1.29
N THR A 56 -37.56 1.63 2.57
CA THR A 56 -36.43 1.94 3.46
C THR A 56 -35.16 1.24 2.99
N LEU A 57 -35.21 -0.05 2.64
CA LEU A 57 -34.04 -0.74 2.10
C LEU A 57 -33.58 -0.11 0.78
N GLN A 58 -34.52 0.25 -0.11
CA GLN A 58 -34.19 0.87 -1.39
C GLN A 58 -33.50 2.23 -1.20
N TYR A 59 -33.91 3.02 -0.20
CA TYR A 59 -33.24 4.26 0.17
C TYR A 59 -31.77 4.01 0.55
N HIS A 60 -31.52 3.07 1.47
CA HIS A 60 -30.14 2.76 1.90
C HIS A 60 -29.27 2.17 0.78
N LEU A 61 -29.84 1.33 -0.10
CA LEU A 61 -29.13 0.82 -1.26
C LEU A 61 -28.73 1.94 -2.23
N ASN A 62 -29.58 2.96 -2.40
CA ASN A 62 -29.26 4.11 -3.23
C ASN A 62 -28.15 4.96 -2.62
N GLU A 63 -28.17 5.19 -1.31
CA GLU A 63 -27.10 5.90 -0.58
C GLU A 63 -25.75 5.16 -0.70
N LEU A 64 -25.74 3.85 -0.46
CA LEU A 64 -24.54 3.01 -0.60
C LEU A 64 -24.02 2.97 -2.04
N LYS A 65 -24.92 3.02 -3.03
CA LYS A 65 -24.56 3.09 -4.45
C LYS A 65 -23.95 4.44 -4.80
N LEU A 66 -24.55 5.54 -4.33
CA LEU A 66 -24.04 6.90 -4.53
C LEU A 66 -22.64 7.07 -3.91
N ALA A 67 -22.41 6.46 -2.75
CA ALA A 67 -21.10 6.42 -2.10
C ALA A 67 -20.07 5.50 -2.80
N GLY A 68 -20.46 4.77 -3.86
CA GLY A 68 -19.58 3.84 -4.56
C GLY A 68 -19.23 2.57 -3.76
N ILE A 69 -19.92 2.33 -2.65
CA ILE A 69 -19.66 1.21 -1.74
C ILE A 69 -20.19 -0.09 -2.35
N ILE A 70 -21.35 -0.04 -3.01
CA ILE A 70 -21.96 -1.16 -3.72
C ILE A 70 -22.26 -0.82 -5.19
N ARG A 71 -22.33 -1.83 -6.05
CA ARG A 71 -22.80 -1.71 -7.44
C ARG A 71 -23.84 -2.78 -7.77
N LYS A 72 -24.77 -2.45 -8.67
CA LYS A 72 -25.78 -3.39 -9.16
C LYS A 72 -25.20 -4.18 -10.33
N ILE A 73 -25.16 -5.50 -10.23
CA ILE A 73 -24.59 -6.39 -11.26
C ILE A 73 -25.66 -7.08 -12.10
N ALA A 74 -26.85 -7.30 -11.55
CA ALA A 74 -27.98 -7.90 -12.24
C ALA A 74 -29.32 -7.45 -11.63
N TYR A 75 -30.44 -7.93 -12.18
CA TYR A 75 -31.75 -7.65 -11.61
C TYR A 75 -31.87 -8.27 -10.22
N GLY A 76 -31.93 -7.42 -9.18
CA GLY A 76 -32.00 -7.86 -7.79
C GLY A 76 -30.67 -8.29 -7.17
N THR A 77 -29.54 -8.15 -7.88
CA THR A 77 -28.22 -8.57 -7.37
C THR A 77 -27.27 -7.38 -7.26
N TRP A 78 -26.64 -7.27 -6.09
CA TRP A 78 -25.69 -6.22 -5.75
C TRP A 78 -24.36 -6.84 -5.32
N GLU A 79 -23.28 -6.12 -5.55
CA GLU A 79 -21.92 -6.51 -5.19
C GLU A 79 -21.27 -5.37 -4.41
N VAL A 80 -20.51 -5.71 -3.36
CA VAL A 80 -19.73 -4.76 -2.57
C VAL A 80 -18.40 -4.47 -3.29
N SER A 81 -17.99 -3.21 -3.37
CA SER A 81 -16.72 -2.81 -3.97
C SER A 81 -15.52 -3.39 -3.21
N ASP A 82 -14.42 -3.69 -3.91
CA ASP A 82 -13.19 -4.25 -3.32
C ASP A 82 -12.61 -3.37 -2.20
N THR A 83 -12.73 -2.05 -2.35
CA THR A 83 -12.32 -1.06 -1.33
C THR A 83 -13.17 -1.19 -0.07
N ALA A 84 -14.49 -1.29 -0.21
CA ALA A 84 -15.38 -1.46 0.94
C ALA A 84 -15.22 -2.83 1.62
N ILE A 85 -14.89 -3.88 0.87
CA ILE A 85 -14.59 -5.22 1.43
C ILE A 85 -13.39 -5.16 2.37
N PHE A 86 -12.35 -4.38 2.02
CA PHE A 86 -11.18 -4.20 2.85
C PHE A 86 -11.53 -3.55 4.20
N ASP A 87 -12.31 -2.47 4.17
CA ASP A 87 -12.75 -1.76 5.36
C ASP A 87 -13.69 -2.59 6.23
N LEU A 88 -14.60 -3.36 5.62
CA LEU A 88 -15.51 -4.26 6.32
C LEU A 88 -14.76 -5.39 7.06
N LYS A 89 -13.69 -5.91 6.46
CA LYS A 89 -12.80 -6.91 7.07
C LYS A 89 -11.97 -6.32 8.22
N ARG A 90 -11.62 -5.03 8.14
CA ARG A 90 -10.91 -4.33 9.20
C ARG A 90 -11.81 -4.11 10.42
N SER A 91 -13.03 -3.61 10.21
CA SER A 91 -13.98 -3.34 11.30
C SER A 91 -14.42 -4.63 12.00
N THR A 92 -14.67 -5.72 11.29
CA THR A 92 -14.98 -7.03 11.90
C THR A 92 -13.84 -7.58 12.75
N LYS A 93 -12.58 -7.41 12.32
CA LYS A 93 -11.41 -7.79 13.14
C LYS A 93 -11.31 -6.94 14.41
N GLU A 94 -11.56 -5.63 14.33
CA GLU A 94 -11.53 -4.73 15.49
C GLU A 94 -12.64 -5.07 16.51
N VAL A 95 -13.86 -5.42 16.04
CA VAL A 95 -14.95 -5.89 16.90
C VAL A 95 -14.62 -7.23 17.56
N GLN A 96 -14.00 -8.17 16.84
CA GLN A 96 -13.54 -9.45 17.43
C GLN A 96 -12.45 -9.24 18.49
N ILE A 97 -11.51 -8.33 18.27
CA ILE A 97 -10.48 -7.99 19.25
C ILE A 97 -11.12 -7.37 20.51
N THR A 98 -12.08 -6.46 20.33
CA THR A 98 -12.75 -5.76 21.43
C THR A 98 -13.63 -6.71 22.25
N SER A 99 -14.39 -7.59 21.61
CA SER A 99 -15.19 -8.61 22.30
C SER A 99 -14.33 -9.63 23.04
N ASN A 100 -13.18 -10.03 22.48
CA ASN A 100 -12.22 -10.90 23.17
C ASN A 100 -11.54 -10.21 24.35
N LYS A 101 -11.27 -8.90 24.27
CA LYS A 101 -10.75 -8.09 25.38
C LYS A 101 -11.77 -7.98 26.50
N PHE A 102 -13.05 -7.77 26.16
CA PHE A 102 -14.16 -7.74 27.11
C PHE A 102 -14.39 -9.09 27.81
N LYS A 103 -14.34 -10.21 27.06
CA LYS A 103 -14.40 -11.57 27.65
C LYS A 103 -13.21 -11.87 28.58
N ARG A 104 -12.04 -11.28 28.31
CA ARG A 104 -10.86 -11.44 29.17
C ARG A 104 -10.93 -10.56 30.42
N SER A 105 -11.52 -9.36 30.35
CA SER A 105 -11.71 -8.50 31.54
C SER A 105 -12.75 -9.09 32.49
N THR A 106 -13.91 -9.55 31.98
CA THR A 106 -14.95 -10.19 32.80
C THR A 106 -14.45 -11.48 33.46
N LYS A 107 -13.65 -12.30 32.76
CA LYS A 107 -13.03 -13.51 33.35
C LYS A 107 -11.96 -13.19 34.41
N LYS A 108 -11.31 -12.02 34.33
CA LYS A 108 -10.36 -11.54 35.37
C LYS A 108 -11.09 -11.01 36.61
N GLU A 109 -12.26 -10.42 36.43
CA GLU A 109 -13.11 -9.88 37.50
C GLU A 109 -13.76 -11.01 38.32
N VAL A 110 -14.30 -12.05 37.64
CA VAL A 110 -14.83 -13.25 38.31
C VAL A 110 -13.75 -13.95 39.14
N ARG A 111 -12.51 -14.05 38.62
CA ARG A 111 -11.37 -14.62 39.38
C ARG A 111 -10.88 -13.75 40.55
N LYS A 112 -11.18 -12.45 40.57
CA LYS A 112 -10.89 -11.57 41.71
C LYS A 112 -11.94 -11.73 42.81
N HIS A 113 -13.21 -11.92 42.43
CA HIS A 113 -14.28 -12.18 43.39
C HIS A 113 -14.08 -13.52 44.12
N ASP A 114 -13.71 -14.58 43.42
CA ASP A 114 -13.43 -15.90 44.02
C ASP A 114 -12.19 -15.91 44.95
N ARG A 115 -11.27 -14.96 44.79
CA ARG A 115 -10.08 -14.83 45.66
C ARG A 115 -10.31 -13.93 46.88
N SER A 116 -11.36 -13.12 46.89
CA SER A 116 -11.69 -12.26 48.03
C SER A 116 -12.42 -12.99 49.17
N SER A 117 -12.95 -14.19 48.91
CA SER A 117 -13.68 -14.98 49.90
C SER A 117 -12.79 -15.94 50.71
N ASN A 118 -11.46 -15.89 50.57
CA ASN A 118 -10.59 -16.88 51.20
C ASN A 118 -9.23 -16.32 51.66
N SER A 119 -9.24 -15.25 52.46
CA SER A 119 -8.04 -14.78 53.15
C SER A 119 -8.35 -14.32 54.57
N ASN A 120 -8.44 -15.28 55.48
CA ASN A 120 -8.15 -15.06 56.90
C ASN A 120 -6.66 -15.39 57.16
N LEU A 121 -6.01 -14.50 57.89
CA LEU A 121 -4.75 -14.67 58.64
C LEU A 121 -3.48 -15.08 57.88
N ARG A 122 -2.59 -14.10 57.67
CA ARG A 122 -1.22 -14.18 58.21
C ARG A 122 -0.49 -12.83 58.16
N ILE A 123 -0.20 -12.32 59.36
CA ILE A 123 0.77 -11.27 59.62
C ILE A 123 2.17 -11.86 59.45
N GLY A 124 3.04 -11.17 58.73
CA GLY A 124 4.44 -11.55 58.56
C GLY A 124 5.26 -10.37 58.05
N LEU A 125 5.85 -9.65 59.01
CA LEU A 125 6.90 -8.66 58.80
C LEU A 125 8.09 -9.28 58.04
N ASN A 126 8.62 -8.56 57.04
CA ASN A 126 10.06 -8.31 56.96
C ASN A 126 10.41 -7.28 55.88
N SER A 127 11.05 -6.21 56.32
CA SER A 127 11.80 -5.26 55.51
C SER A 127 13.16 -5.85 55.10
N LYS A 128 13.65 -5.55 53.90
CA LYS A 128 15.07 -5.19 53.71
C LYS A 128 15.33 -4.53 52.35
N TYR A 129 16.30 -3.63 52.41
CA TYR A 129 16.70 -2.58 51.47
C TYR A 129 17.39 -3.06 50.19
N MET A 130 17.29 -2.17 49.18
CA MET A 130 18.23 -1.78 48.11
C MET A 130 19.54 -2.55 47.90
N THR A 131 19.93 -2.76 46.64
CA THR A 131 21.00 -1.95 45.96
C THR A 131 21.15 -2.29 44.47
N ALA A 132 21.73 -1.32 43.75
CA ALA A 132 21.90 -1.23 42.31
C ALA A 132 23.26 -1.77 41.80
N ASP A 133 23.39 -1.72 40.47
CA ASP A 133 24.61 -1.71 39.64
C ASP A 133 25.39 -3.02 39.39
N LYS A 134 25.48 -3.41 38.10
CA LYS A 134 26.64 -3.07 37.25
C LYS A 134 26.48 -3.53 35.80
N LEU A 135 26.67 -2.57 34.90
CA LEU A 135 27.12 -2.72 33.51
C LEU A 135 28.47 -3.45 33.45
N GLN A 136 28.63 -4.39 32.50
CA GLN A 136 29.91 -4.64 31.84
C GLN A 136 29.68 -5.07 30.38
N GLN A 137 30.23 -4.25 29.48
CA GLN A 137 30.49 -4.56 28.07
C GLN A 137 31.56 -5.65 27.98
N LYS A 138 31.48 -6.50 26.95
CA LYS A 138 32.61 -7.33 26.52
C LYS A 138 32.63 -7.44 24.99
N GLU A 139 33.65 -6.81 24.42
CA GLU A 139 34.05 -6.90 23.02
C GLU A 139 34.90 -8.15 22.73
N VAL A 140 34.74 -8.64 21.49
CA VAL A 140 35.72 -9.23 20.55
C VAL A 140 36.59 -10.41 21.01
N ARG A 141 36.44 -11.54 20.30
CA ARG A 141 37.57 -12.37 19.88
C ARG A 141 37.29 -13.17 18.60
N THR A 142 38.01 -12.82 17.55
CA THR A 142 38.28 -13.57 16.32
C THR A 142 39.33 -14.66 16.55
N GLN A 143 39.12 -15.87 16.02
CA GLN A 143 40.08 -16.93 15.62
C GLN A 143 39.24 -18.04 14.94
N ASP A 144 39.66 -18.93 14.06
CA ASP A 144 40.79 -19.09 13.15
C ASP A 144 40.38 -20.21 12.18
N THR A 145 40.93 -20.18 10.97
CA THR A 145 40.80 -21.22 9.92
C THR A 145 41.50 -22.54 10.34
N PRO A 146 41.11 -23.68 9.73
CA PRO A 146 42.17 -24.50 9.15
C PRO A 146 41.88 -25.04 7.74
N GLN A 147 42.99 -25.12 7.00
CA GLN A 147 43.19 -25.78 5.71
C GLN A 147 43.04 -27.32 5.81
N GLY A 148 42.71 -27.98 4.69
CA GLY A 148 43.09 -29.39 4.54
C GLY A 148 42.43 -30.18 3.40
N ARG A 149 43.25 -30.51 2.40
CA ARG A 149 43.28 -31.75 1.58
C ARG A 149 42.34 -31.95 0.37
N SER A 150 42.92 -31.67 -0.79
CA SER A 150 43.10 -32.53 -1.98
C SER A 150 42.71 -34.02 -1.86
N THR A 151 41.98 -34.51 -2.87
CA THR A 151 42.37 -35.69 -3.69
C THR A 151 41.76 -35.65 -5.10
N ASN A 152 42.59 -36.05 -6.06
CA ASN A 152 42.29 -36.32 -7.47
C ASN A 152 41.39 -37.55 -7.65
N SER A 153 40.52 -37.54 -8.67
CA SER A 153 40.31 -38.73 -9.51
C SER A 153 39.82 -38.36 -10.91
N ASN A 154 40.59 -38.84 -11.88
CA ASN A 154 40.28 -38.85 -13.31
C ASN A 154 39.11 -39.80 -13.58
N LEU A 155 38.13 -39.40 -14.40
CA LEU A 155 37.38 -40.36 -15.19
C LEU A 155 37.10 -39.83 -16.60
N ARG A 156 37.63 -40.57 -17.56
CA ARG A 156 37.62 -40.34 -19.00
C ARG A 156 36.60 -41.31 -19.58
N ILE A 157 35.50 -40.82 -20.15
CA ILE A 157 34.63 -41.63 -21.01
C ILE A 157 34.38 -40.85 -22.30
N ARG A 158 34.92 -41.40 -23.38
CA ARG A 158 34.52 -41.13 -24.77
C ARG A 158 33.35 -42.07 -25.09
N THR A 159 32.34 -41.58 -25.79
CA THR A 159 31.78 -42.26 -26.97
C THR A 159 30.98 -41.30 -27.84
N ASN A 160 31.14 -41.49 -29.15
CA ASN A 160 30.47 -40.81 -30.25
C ASN A 160 29.00 -41.25 -30.37
N SER A 161 28.12 -40.38 -30.88
CA SER A 161 27.03 -40.79 -31.78
C SER A 161 26.48 -39.58 -32.55
N LYS A 162 25.90 -39.87 -33.71
CA LYS A 162 25.90 -39.10 -34.96
C LYS A 162 24.44 -38.84 -35.39
N TYR A 163 24.23 -37.70 -36.08
CA TYR A 163 23.09 -37.30 -36.95
C TYR A 163 21.73 -36.92 -36.34
N MET A 164 21.26 -35.71 -36.70
CA MET A 164 20.12 -35.53 -37.62
C MET A 164 20.15 -34.13 -38.25
N THR A 165 20.13 -34.09 -39.57
CA THR A 165 19.77 -32.95 -40.43
C THR A 165 18.28 -33.04 -40.77
N ALA A 166 17.54 -31.93 -40.61
CA ALA A 166 16.34 -31.65 -41.41
C ALA A 166 15.96 -30.16 -41.32
N ASP A 167 16.00 -29.55 -42.51
CA ASP A 167 15.14 -28.51 -43.07
C ASP A 167 14.89 -27.14 -42.40
N LYS A 168 15.42 -26.13 -43.12
CA LYS A 168 14.70 -24.98 -43.70
C LYS A 168 13.55 -24.39 -42.85
N LEU A 169 13.92 -23.53 -41.92
CA LEU A 169 13.09 -22.39 -41.53
C LEU A 169 13.73 -21.12 -42.12
N GLN A 170 13.07 -20.55 -43.12
CA GLN A 170 13.39 -19.23 -43.65
C GLN A 170 13.39 -18.24 -42.49
N GLN A 171 14.57 -17.70 -42.17
CA GLN A 171 14.72 -16.61 -41.23
C GLN A 171 14.04 -15.38 -41.84
N LYS A 172 12.89 -14.98 -41.29
CA LYS A 172 12.34 -13.64 -41.53
C LYS A 172 13.33 -12.63 -40.95
N GLU A 173 13.85 -11.78 -41.83
CA GLU A 173 14.75 -10.68 -41.50
C GLU A 173 14.22 -9.85 -40.33
N VAL A 174 15.12 -9.53 -39.41
CA VAL A 174 14.88 -8.63 -38.28
C VAL A 174 14.83 -7.20 -38.83
N ARG A 175 13.62 -6.65 -39.00
CA ARG A 175 13.44 -5.21 -39.25
C ARG A 175 13.98 -4.40 -38.06
N LYS A 176 14.76 -3.35 -38.36
CA LYS A 176 15.20 -2.34 -37.40
C LYS A 176 13.99 -1.82 -36.61
N GLN A 177 13.99 -2.01 -35.30
CA GLN A 177 13.04 -1.35 -34.41
C GLN A 177 13.47 0.11 -34.25
N ASP A 178 12.83 0.99 -35.00
CA ASP A 178 12.87 2.42 -34.70
C ASP A 178 12.28 2.68 -33.32
N ARG A 179 12.84 3.68 -32.63
CA ARG A 179 12.41 4.16 -31.31
C ARG A 179 11.07 4.89 -31.36
N SER A 180 10.10 4.40 -32.13
CA SER A 180 8.76 4.98 -32.13
C SER A 180 8.18 4.82 -30.73
N THR A 181 7.81 5.93 -30.09
CA THR A 181 6.81 5.97 -29.04
C THR A 181 5.72 4.94 -29.36
N ASN A 182 5.33 4.12 -28.38
CA ASN A 182 4.43 2.98 -28.60
C ASN A 182 3.13 3.49 -29.23
N SER A 183 3.04 3.42 -30.56
CA SER A 183 2.01 4.10 -31.35
C SER A 183 0.61 3.65 -30.94
N TYR A 184 0.48 2.41 -30.44
CA TYR A 184 -0.72 1.88 -29.84
C TYR A 184 -1.20 2.68 -28.61
N LEU A 185 -0.30 3.08 -27.71
CA LEU A 185 -0.69 3.85 -26.51
C LEU A 185 -1.17 5.25 -26.87
N CYS A 186 -0.51 5.91 -27.82
CA CYS A 186 -0.93 7.23 -28.30
C CYS A 186 -2.34 7.16 -28.90
N ILE A 187 -2.58 6.19 -29.79
CA ILE A 187 -3.89 5.96 -30.40
C ILE A 187 -4.94 5.62 -29.34
N LEU A 188 -4.60 4.77 -28.37
CA LEU A 188 -5.50 4.39 -27.28
C LEU A 188 -5.89 5.62 -26.42
N GLN A 189 -4.94 6.52 -26.15
CA GLN A 189 -5.18 7.76 -25.40
C GLN A 189 -6.05 8.75 -26.16
N HIS A 190 -5.86 8.88 -27.48
CA HIS A 190 -6.73 9.69 -28.33
C HIS A 190 -8.17 9.16 -28.36
N ILE A 191 -8.33 7.83 -28.49
CA ILE A 191 -9.66 7.19 -28.43
C ILE A 191 -10.29 7.39 -27.05
N TYR A 192 -9.51 7.25 -25.97
CA TYR A 192 -9.98 7.50 -24.61
C TYR A 192 -10.47 8.95 -24.42
N SER A 193 -9.87 9.89 -25.14
CA SER A 193 -10.24 11.31 -25.14
C SER A 193 -11.41 11.63 -26.08
N GLY A 194 -12.04 10.63 -26.69
CA GLY A 194 -13.17 10.79 -27.62
C GLY A 194 -12.78 11.29 -29.01
N ILE A 195 -11.50 11.27 -29.38
CA ILE A 195 -11.03 11.77 -30.68
C ILE A 195 -11.31 10.73 -31.77
N GLN A 196 -11.96 11.17 -32.85
CA GLN A 196 -12.30 10.29 -33.97
C GLN A 196 -11.05 9.87 -34.78
N PRO A 197 -11.01 8.65 -35.35
CA PRO A 197 -9.88 8.14 -36.12
C PRO A 197 -9.39 9.03 -37.26
N ALA A 198 -10.31 9.72 -37.95
CA ALA A 198 -9.95 10.65 -39.02
C ALA A 198 -9.11 11.83 -38.50
N THR A 199 -9.42 12.32 -37.29
CA THR A 199 -8.66 13.36 -36.60
C THR A 199 -7.33 12.82 -36.08
N ILE A 200 -7.30 11.60 -35.54
CA ILE A 200 -6.06 10.93 -35.11
C ILE A 200 -5.06 10.82 -36.27
N CYS A 201 -5.53 10.45 -37.47
CA CYS A 201 -4.67 10.39 -38.67
C CYS A 201 -3.99 11.73 -38.97
N LYS A 202 -4.74 12.83 -38.85
CA LYS A 202 -4.23 14.18 -39.10
C LYS A 202 -3.25 14.63 -38.01
N LEU A 203 -3.58 14.37 -36.74
CA LEU A 203 -2.76 14.77 -35.58
C LEU A 203 -1.42 14.04 -35.55
N GLU A 204 -1.42 12.73 -35.78
CA GLU A 204 -0.22 11.90 -35.68
C GLU A 204 0.54 11.77 -37.01
N GLY A 205 0.03 12.36 -38.10
CA GLY A 205 0.61 12.21 -39.44
C GLY A 205 0.64 10.77 -39.96
N ILE A 206 -0.27 9.92 -39.47
CA ILE A 206 -0.32 8.49 -39.84
C ILE A 206 -1.32 8.23 -40.98
N PRO A 207 -0.96 7.43 -42.00
CA PRO A 207 -1.89 7.03 -43.05
C PRO A 207 -3.11 6.29 -42.49
N LYS A 208 -4.29 6.50 -43.10
CA LYS A 208 -5.56 5.87 -42.68
C LYS A 208 -5.47 4.35 -42.59
N THR A 209 -4.77 3.72 -43.53
CA THR A 209 -4.57 2.26 -43.56
C THR A 209 -3.74 1.76 -42.38
N THR A 210 -2.71 2.51 -41.98
CA THR A 210 -1.86 2.23 -40.81
C THR A 210 -2.66 2.35 -39.51
N LEU A 211 -3.44 3.43 -39.36
CA LEU A 211 -4.32 3.59 -38.19
C LEU A 211 -5.36 2.47 -38.14
N GLN A 212 -6.00 2.13 -39.26
CA GLN A 212 -6.99 1.05 -39.30
C GLN A 212 -6.38 -0.30 -38.88
N TYR A 213 -5.15 -0.59 -39.31
CA TYR A 213 -4.40 -1.77 -38.88
C TYR A 213 -4.16 -1.77 -37.36
N GLN A 214 -3.79 -0.62 -36.79
CA GLN A 214 -3.58 -0.47 -35.35
C GLN A 214 -4.87 -0.61 -34.55
N LEU A 215 -5.96 0.02 -34.99
CA LEU A 215 -7.30 -0.12 -34.40
C LEU A 215 -7.77 -1.57 -34.42
N ASN A 216 -7.57 -2.27 -35.54
CA ASN A 216 -7.90 -3.70 -35.64
C ASN A 216 -7.12 -4.51 -34.61
N LYS A 217 -5.81 -4.26 -34.43
CA LYS A 217 -5.03 -4.95 -33.39
C LYS A 217 -5.50 -4.63 -31.98
N LEU A 218 -5.80 -3.37 -31.68
CA LEU A 218 -6.34 -2.96 -30.38
C LEU A 218 -7.71 -3.63 -30.11
N LYS A 219 -8.55 -3.73 -31.13
CA LYS A 219 -9.83 -4.44 -31.08
C LYS A 219 -9.64 -5.93 -30.80
N HIS A 220 -8.74 -6.60 -31.53
CA HIS A 220 -8.46 -8.03 -31.32
C HIS A 220 -7.85 -8.30 -29.95
N ALA A 221 -7.10 -7.36 -29.40
CA ALA A 221 -6.57 -7.42 -28.03
C ALA A 221 -7.63 -7.14 -26.95
N GLY A 222 -8.88 -6.80 -27.33
CA GLY A 222 -9.94 -6.42 -26.39
C GLY A 222 -9.70 -5.07 -25.70
N ALA A 223 -8.78 -4.24 -26.21
CA ALA A 223 -8.44 -2.95 -25.62
C ALA A 223 -9.40 -1.84 -26.03
N ILE A 224 -10.04 -1.97 -27.20
CA ILE A 224 -11.08 -1.07 -27.68
C ILE A 224 -12.21 -1.88 -28.30
N HIS A 225 -13.40 -1.31 -28.37
CA HIS A 225 -14.53 -1.86 -29.11
C HIS A 225 -15.21 -0.76 -29.93
N LYS A 226 -15.88 -1.16 -31.02
CA LYS A 226 -16.53 -0.23 -31.94
C LYS A 226 -17.97 -0.02 -31.47
N VAL A 227 -18.33 1.23 -31.18
CA VAL A 227 -19.67 1.58 -30.66
C VAL A 227 -20.57 2.08 -31.79
N ALA A 228 -20.00 2.83 -32.74
CA ALA A 228 -20.72 3.33 -33.90
C ALA A 228 -19.81 3.43 -35.13
N TYR A 229 -20.34 3.88 -36.27
CA TYR A 229 -19.54 4.12 -37.45
C TYR A 229 -18.49 5.21 -37.17
N GLY A 230 -17.21 4.82 -37.20
CA GLY A 230 -16.10 5.72 -36.90
C GLY A 230 -15.83 5.98 -35.41
N THR A 231 -16.65 5.45 -34.50
CA THR A 231 -16.51 5.69 -33.05
C THR A 231 -16.03 4.43 -32.34
N TRP A 232 -15.00 4.60 -31.51
CA TRP A 232 -14.38 3.56 -30.71
C TRP A 232 -14.40 3.96 -29.25
N GLU A 233 -14.59 3.00 -28.36
CA GLU A 233 -14.46 3.17 -26.92
C GLU A 233 -13.38 2.23 -26.38
N VAL A 234 -12.63 2.73 -25.39
CA VAL A 234 -11.62 1.94 -24.69
C VAL A 234 -12.32 1.03 -23.68
N SER A 235 -11.96 -0.25 -23.64
CA SER A 235 -12.51 -1.17 -22.64
C SER A 235 -12.06 -0.79 -21.23
N ASP A 236 -12.87 -1.08 -20.21
CA ASP A 236 -12.54 -0.76 -18.81
C ASP A 236 -11.17 -1.31 -18.37
N THR A 237 -10.81 -2.50 -18.87
CA THR A 237 -9.50 -3.13 -18.63
C THR A 237 -8.35 -2.31 -19.25
N ALA A 238 -8.52 -1.83 -20.49
CA ALA A 238 -7.52 -0.97 -21.12
C ALA A 238 -7.51 0.46 -20.55
N ILE A 239 -8.64 0.97 -20.05
CA ILE A 239 -8.69 2.23 -19.28
C ILE A 239 -7.86 2.08 -18.01
N PHE A 240 -7.96 0.94 -17.32
CA PHE A 240 -7.16 0.66 -16.14
C PHE A 240 -5.65 0.66 -16.48
N ASP A 241 -5.25 0.01 -17.58
CA ASP A 241 -3.86 0.00 -18.05
C ASP A 241 -3.37 1.39 -18.52
N LEU A 242 -4.23 2.19 -19.15
CA LEU A 242 -3.97 3.60 -19.50
C LEU A 242 -3.77 4.46 -18.25
N LYS A 243 -4.64 4.31 -17.26
CA LYS A 243 -4.52 5.01 -15.97
C LYS A 243 -3.28 4.59 -15.22
N ARG A 244 -2.89 3.31 -15.30
CA ARG A 244 -1.64 2.80 -14.69
C ARG A 244 -0.40 3.35 -15.39
N SER A 245 -0.42 3.41 -16.72
CA SER A 245 0.72 3.91 -17.53
C SER A 245 0.87 5.44 -17.53
N SER A 246 -0.23 6.20 -17.43
CA SER A 246 -0.20 7.66 -17.33
C SER A 246 0.23 8.16 -15.94
N LYS A 247 -0.05 7.39 -14.88
CA LYS A 247 0.38 7.72 -13.51
C LYS A 247 1.83 7.38 -13.21
N THR A 248 2.45 6.53 -14.03
CA THR A 248 3.81 6.04 -13.79
C THR A 248 4.82 6.64 -14.77
N LEU A 249 5.63 7.57 -14.28
CA LEU A 249 6.71 8.17 -15.05
C LEU A 249 7.97 7.29 -14.93
N HIS A 250 8.40 6.71 -16.04
CA HIS A 250 9.69 6.07 -16.14
C HIS A 250 10.74 7.11 -16.52
N VAL A 251 11.72 7.32 -15.65
CA VAL A 251 12.78 8.29 -15.90
C VAL A 251 14.12 7.58 -15.81
N GLY A 252 14.86 7.60 -16.93
CA GLY A 252 16.27 7.21 -16.95
C GLY A 252 17.08 8.18 -16.11
N LYS A 253 18.19 7.73 -15.50
CA LYS A 253 19.01 8.55 -14.59
C LYS A 253 19.32 9.94 -15.14
N ASP A 254 19.64 10.02 -16.42
CA ASP A 254 20.08 11.27 -17.08
C ASP A 254 18.94 12.28 -17.28
N LYS A 255 17.68 11.88 -17.10
CA LYS A 255 16.49 12.70 -17.37
C LYS A 255 15.74 13.16 -16.12
N VAL A 256 16.20 12.79 -14.93
CA VAL A 256 15.49 13.09 -13.67
C VAL A 256 15.40 14.61 -13.44
N HIS A 257 16.47 15.35 -13.72
CA HIS A 257 16.52 16.80 -13.48
C HIS A 257 15.66 17.63 -14.45
N GLN A 258 15.39 17.14 -15.66
CA GLN A 258 14.69 17.91 -16.69
C GLN A 258 13.16 17.94 -16.50
N ASN A 259 12.62 17.03 -15.67
CA ASN A 259 11.17 16.81 -15.52
C ASN A 259 10.65 17.05 -14.10
N SER A 260 11.37 17.79 -13.26
CA SER A 260 11.02 18.01 -11.84
C SER A 260 9.65 18.67 -11.62
N ASN A 261 9.15 19.42 -12.62
CA ASN A 261 7.83 20.05 -12.60
C ASN A 261 6.67 19.04 -12.63
N PHE A 262 6.88 17.84 -13.18
CA PHE A 262 5.86 16.79 -13.24
C PHE A 262 5.76 15.96 -11.95
N LEU A 263 6.73 16.12 -11.04
CA LEU A 263 6.75 15.38 -9.79
C LEU A 263 5.81 16.06 -8.79
N THR A 264 4.68 15.40 -8.51
CA THR A 264 3.78 15.82 -7.45
C THR A 264 4.48 15.66 -6.10
N GLN A 265 4.19 16.56 -5.17
CA GLN A 265 4.65 16.44 -3.79
C GLN A 265 4.21 15.08 -3.21
N ASP A 266 5.11 14.46 -2.45
CA ASP A 266 4.94 13.13 -1.83
C ASP A 266 4.64 11.98 -2.81
N SER A 267 4.93 12.15 -4.10
CA SER A 267 4.99 11.02 -5.02
C SER A 267 6.11 10.06 -4.61
N VAL A 268 5.90 8.77 -4.88
CA VAL A 268 6.86 7.73 -4.56
C VAL A 268 7.78 7.49 -5.75
N ARG A 269 9.10 7.56 -5.53
CA ARG A 269 10.13 7.14 -6.48
C ARG A 269 10.70 5.79 -6.05
N GLY A 270 10.24 4.71 -6.71
CA GLY A 270 10.86 3.40 -6.61
C GLY A 270 12.16 3.35 -7.43
N HIS A 271 13.26 2.93 -6.82
CA HIS A 271 14.54 2.78 -7.52
C HIS A 271 15.48 1.79 -6.82
N GLY A 272 16.71 1.66 -7.35
CA GLY A 272 17.71 0.77 -6.77
C GLY A 272 17.36 -0.72 -6.85
N PHE A 273 16.44 -1.09 -7.75
CA PHE A 273 15.94 -2.45 -7.86
C PHE A 273 17.04 -3.42 -8.30
N VAL A 274 17.19 -4.51 -7.55
CA VAL A 274 18.00 -5.67 -7.95
C VAL A 274 17.09 -6.87 -7.98
N PHE A 275 16.88 -7.41 -9.17
CA PHE A 275 16.05 -8.61 -9.37
C PHE A 275 16.94 -9.84 -9.49
N THR A 276 16.63 -10.89 -8.75
CA THR A 276 17.31 -12.19 -8.84
C THR A 276 16.33 -13.20 -9.41
N LEU A 277 16.50 -13.57 -10.68
CA LEU A 277 15.80 -14.66 -11.35
C LEU A 277 16.48 -15.98 -11.00
N LYS A 278 15.74 -16.93 -10.42
CA LYS A 278 16.24 -18.28 -10.16
C LYS A 278 16.16 -19.09 -11.45
N LEU A 279 17.25 -19.78 -11.79
CA LEU A 279 17.32 -20.67 -12.94
C LEU A 279 16.85 -22.08 -12.58
N VAL A 280 16.35 -22.79 -13.60
CA VAL A 280 16.04 -24.22 -13.50
C VAL A 280 17.34 -25.01 -13.46
N GLU A 281 17.40 -26.03 -12.61
CA GLU A 281 18.54 -26.95 -12.58
C GLU A 281 18.65 -27.70 -13.91
N GLY A 282 19.87 -27.85 -14.42
CA GLY A 282 20.11 -28.53 -15.70
C GLY A 282 19.69 -27.74 -16.93
N LEU A 283 19.55 -26.40 -16.84
CA LEU A 283 19.29 -25.56 -18.01
C LEU A 283 20.29 -25.87 -19.14
N ARG A 284 19.77 -26.24 -20.30
CA ARG A 284 20.55 -26.80 -21.41
C ARG A 284 21.71 -25.86 -21.79
N ASN A 285 22.93 -26.39 -21.77
CA ASN A 285 24.18 -25.69 -22.10
C ASN A 285 24.51 -24.47 -21.21
N TRP A 286 23.84 -24.28 -20.07
CA TRP A 286 24.09 -23.11 -19.22
C TRP A 286 25.50 -23.09 -18.61
N GLU A 287 26.09 -24.26 -18.35
CA GLU A 287 27.49 -24.36 -17.92
C GLU A 287 28.48 -23.94 -19.01
N ARG A 288 28.08 -24.06 -20.28
CA ARG A 288 28.86 -23.63 -21.46
C ARG A 288 28.45 -22.23 -21.95
N ARG A 289 27.73 -21.46 -21.13
CA ARG A 289 27.28 -20.10 -21.50
C ARG A 289 28.45 -19.19 -21.89
N GLU A 290 29.62 -19.36 -21.27
CA GLU A 290 30.78 -18.55 -21.63
C GLU A 290 31.27 -18.83 -23.05
N GLU A 291 31.37 -20.10 -23.43
CA GLU A 291 31.70 -20.51 -24.80
C GLU A 291 30.68 -19.95 -25.79
N PHE A 292 29.39 -19.95 -25.41
CA PHE A 292 28.33 -19.33 -26.21
C PHE A 292 28.55 -17.82 -26.38
N LEU A 293 28.88 -17.10 -25.30
CA LEU A 293 29.13 -15.65 -25.36
C LEU A 293 30.32 -15.33 -26.26
N VAL A 294 31.43 -16.07 -26.12
CA VAL A 294 32.63 -15.92 -26.97
C VAL A 294 32.30 -16.23 -28.44
N LYS A 295 31.63 -17.36 -28.70
CA LYS A 295 31.27 -17.79 -30.06
C LYS A 295 30.36 -16.78 -30.78
N ASN A 296 29.46 -16.12 -30.05
CA ASN A 296 28.55 -15.12 -30.61
C ASN A 296 29.10 -13.68 -30.52
N ASN A 297 30.38 -13.51 -30.17
CA ASN A 297 31.04 -12.22 -30.02
C ASN A 297 30.28 -11.24 -29.09
N ILE A 298 29.72 -11.78 -28.00
CA ILE A 298 29.01 -11.00 -26.98
C ILE A 298 30.03 -10.55 -25.93
N GLU A 299 30.18 -9.24 -25.75
CA GLU A 299 31.09 -8.69 -24.73
C GLU A 299 30.61 -9.02 -23.31
N PHE A 300 31.52 -9.55 -22.47
CA PHE A 300 31.26 -9.79 -21.06
C PHE A 300 32.52 -9.63 -20.20
N LYS A 301 32.33 -9.46 -18.90
CA LYS A 301 33.38 -9.47 -17.88
C LYS A 301 33.20 -10.67 -16.96
N ARG A 302 34.25 -11.47 -16.76
CA ARG A 302 34.21 -12.57 -15.77
C ARG A 302 34.06 -12.02 -14.35
N LEU A 303 33.17 -12.63 -13.56
CA LEU A 303 32.94 -12.29 -12.17
C LEU A 303 33.85 -13.12 -11.26
N LYS A 304 34.49 -12.47 -10.29
CA LYS A 304 35.31 -13.11 -9.24
C LYS A 304 34.44 -13.59 -8.07
N ILE A 305 33.48 -14.47 -8.35
CA ILE A 305 32.58 -15.06 -7.36
C ILE A 305 32.75 -16.59 -7.32
N ILE A 306 32.42 -17.23 -6.20
CA ILE A 306 32.45 -18.68 -6.07
C ILE A 306 31.46 -19.29 -7.08
N GLY A 307 31.94 -20.23 -7.91
CA GLY A 307 31.19 -20.80 -9.03
C GLY A 307 31.31 -20.02 -10.35
N GLY A 308 31.99 -18.87 -10.34
CA GLY A 308 32.17 -18.02 -11.52
C GLY A 308 30.88 -17.33 -11.96
N GLY A 309 30.98 -16.61 -13.08
CA GLY A 309 29.85 -15.88 -13.66
C GLY A 309 30.32 -14.86 -14.68
N GLN A 310 29.37 -14.31 -15.42
CA GLN A 310 29.63 -13.32 -16.46
C GLN A 310 28.74 -12.10 -16.24
N SER A 311 29.34 -10.91 -16.22
CA SER A 311 28.65 -9.63 -16.20
C SER A 311 28.61 -9.09 -17.62
N LEU A 312 27.41 -8.78 -18.12
CA LEU A 312 27.21 -8.14 -19.41
C LEU A 312 26.25 -6.95 -19.28
N THR A 313 26.17 -6.15 -20.34
CA THR A 313 25.24 -5.03 -20.42
C THR A 313 24.22 -5.30 -21.52
N VAL A 314 22.94 -5.38 -21.15
CA VAL A 314 21.84 -5.59 -22.10
C VAL A 314 20.84 -4.46 -21.96
N LYS A 315 20.58 -3.73 -23.07
CA LYS A 315 19.70 -2.55 -23.07
C LYS A 315 20.05 -1.53 -21.98
N GLY A 316 21.35 -1.26 -21.80
CA GLY A 316 21.87 -0.32 -20.80
C GLY A 316 21.83 -0.80 -19.34
N ARG A 317 21.35 -2.02 -19.08
CA ARG A 317 21.26 -2.61 -17.74
C ARG A 317 22.38 -3.61 -17.52
N LYS A 318 22.95 -3.59 -16.32
CA LYS A 318 23.99 -4.55 -15.91
C LYS A 318 23.31 -5.85 -15.49
N ILE A 319 23.73 -6.96 -16.09
CA ILE A 319 23.18 -8.29 -15.84
C ILE A 319 24.31 -9.23 -15.46
N TRP A 320 24.13 -10.00 -14.39
CA TRP A 320 25.04 -11.07 -13.99
C TRP A 320 24.41 -12.42 -14.29
N LEU A 321 25.12 -13.23 -15.07
CA LEU A 321 24.81 -14.62 -15.34
C LEU A 321 25.63 -15.48 -14.40
N THR A 322 24.99 -16.10 -13.41
CA THR A 322 25.62 -17.05 -12.49
C THR A 322 25.14 -18.47 -12.81
N ASN A 323 25.69 -19.48 -12.14
CA ASN A 323 25.27 -20.87 -12.36
C ASN A 323 23.80 -21.12 -11.93
N LYS A 324 23.31 -20.39 -10.91
CA LYS A 324 21.99 -20.64 -10.29
C LYS A 324 20.98 -19.53 -10.53
N SER A 325 21.41 -18.37 -11.00
CA SER A 325 20.55 -17.21 -11.15
C SER A 325 21.02 -16.22 -12.22
N VAL A 326 20.07 -15.42 -12.70
CA VAL A 326 20.33 -14.20 -13.45
C VAL A 326 19.99 -13.01 -12.56
N ILE A 327 20.96 -12.14 -12.29
CA ILE A 327 20.78 -10.97 -11.42
C ILE A 327 20.78 -9.72 -12.29
N VAL A 328 19.71 -8.95 -12.24
CA VAL A 328 19.51 -7.72 -13.01
C VAL A 328 19.61 -6.52 -12.09
N TYR A 329 20.55 -5.63 -12.37
CA TYR A 329 20.69 -4.34 -11.70
C TYR A 329 19.95 -3.28 -12.51
N GLU A 330 18.78 -2.86 -12.01
CA GLU A 330 17.97 -1.83 -12.63
C GLU A 330 18.46 -0.45 -12.18
N LYS A 331 18.84 0.38 -13.16
CA LYS A 331 19.33 1.74 -12.92
C LYS A 331 18.22 2.79 -12.98
N SER A 332 17.07 2.42 -13.54
CA SER A 332 15.96 3.33 -13.79
C SER A 332 15.21 3.68 -12.51
N SER A 333 14.58 4.85 -12.51
CA SER A 333 13.62 5.25 -11.48
C SER A 333 12.20 5.14 -11.99
N TYR A 334 11.28 4.80 -11.10
CA TYR A 334 9.86 4.61 -11.37
C TYR A 334 9.07 5.48 -10.40
N PHE A 335 8.40 6.50 -10.92
CA PHE A 335 7.58 7.41 -10.11
C PHE A 335 6.13 6.96 -10.14
N SER A 336 5.45 6.96 -9.01
CA SER A 336 4.05 6.54 -8.83
C SER A 336 3.42 7.22 -7.61
N ARG A 337 2.15 6.91 -7.32
CA ARG A 337 1.49 7.43 -6.10
C ARG A 337 1.84 6.61 -4.87
N THR A 338 2.04 5.31 -5.03
CA THR A 338 2.38 4.38 -3.94
C THR A 338 3.59 3.52 -4.30
N ALA A 339 4.26 2.94 -3.29
CA ALA A 339 5.41 2.07 -3.49
C ALA A 339 5.08 0.81 -4.30
N GLU A 340 3.90 0.24 -4.10
CA GLU A 340 3.40 -0.95 -4.81
C GLU A 340 3.30 -0.68 -6.32
N GLU A 341 2.74 0.46 -6.71
CA GLU A 341 2.61 0.83 -8.13
C GLU A 341 3.99 0.96 -8.80
N ALA A 342 4.96 1.60 -8.13
CA ALA A 342 6.33 1.71 -8.65
C ALA A 342 6.99 0.34 -8.78
N LYS A 343 6.81 -0.53 -7.78
CA LYS A 343 7.34 -1.90 -7.78
C LYS A 343 6.77 -2.73 -8.92
N ASP A 344 5.45 -2.69 -9.12
CA ASP A 344 4.78 -3.43 -10.17
C ASP A 344 5.28 -3.02 -11.56
N TYR A 345 5.46 -1.71 -11.75
CA TYR A 345 6.00 -1.20 -13.01
C TYR A 345 7.46 -1.64 -13.22
N ALA A 346 8.28 -1.64 -12.16
CA ALA A 346 9.64 -2.18 -12.21
C ALA A 346 9.65 -3.67 -12.56
N ILE A 347 8.76 -4.47 -11.96
CA ILE A 347 8.59 -5.90 -12.27
C ILE A 347 8.19 -6.11 -13.73
N TYR A 348 7.23 -5.32 -14.24
CA TYR A 348 6.82 -5.39 -15.64
C TYR A 348 8.02 -5.15 -16.60
N LYS A 349 8.83 -4.12 -16.34
CA LYS A 349 10.04 -3.84 -17.14
C LYS A 349 11.08 -4.93 -17.01
N PHE A 350 11.25 -5.49 -15.82
CA PHE A 350 12.12 -6.65 -15.58
C PHE A 350 11.69 -7.86 -16.42
N ILE A 351 10.41 -8.25 -16.40
CA ILE A 351 9.91 -9.38 -17.20
C ILE A 351 10.13 -9.14 -18.70
N SER A 352 9.89 -7.92 -19.18
CA SER A 352 10.15 -7.55 -20.59
C SER A 352 11.63 -7.65 -20.96
N LEU A 353 12.52 -7.27 -20.04
CA LEU A 353 13.96 -7.46 -20.19
C LEU A 353 14.34 -8.93 -20.23
N ILE A 354 13.82 -9.75 -19.32
CA ILE A 354 14.08 -11.20 -19.27
C ILE A 354 13.68 -11.88 -20.57
N LYS A 355 12.49 -11.60 -21.10
CA LYS A 355 12.06 -12.10 -22.43
C LYS A 355 13.00 -11.69 -23.56
N SER A 356 13.57 -10.49 -23.46
CA SER A 356 14.57 -10.03 -24.43
C SER A 356 15.90 -10.76 -24.26
N LEU A 357 16.29 -11.03 -23.02
CA LEU A 357 17.51 -11.74 -22.67
C LEU A 357 17.45 -13.21 -23.09
N GLU A 358 16.30 -13.88 -22.94
CA GLU A 358 16.07 -15.25 -23.42
C GLU A 358 16.31 -15.37 -24.92
N ARG A 359 15.74 -14.45 -25.72
CA ARG A 359 15.99 -14.37 -27.16
C ARG A 359 17.45 -14.06 -27.47
N PHE A 360 18.09 -13.22 -26.68
CA PHE A 360 19.50 -12.83 -26.87
C PHE A 360 20.47 -13.98 -26.56
N LEU A 361 20.15 -14.82 -25.56
CA LEU A 361 21.01 -15.92 -25.11
C LEU A 361 20.59 -17.30 -25.65
N HIS A 362 19.51 -17.36 -26.44
CA HIS A 362 18.92 -18.61 -26.94
C HIS A 362 18.61 -19.59 -25.79
N ALA A 363 18.07 -19.06 -24.69
CA ALA A 363 17.78 -19.80 -23.46
C ALA A 363 16.33 -19.57 -23.02
N ASP A 364 15.80 -20.50 -22.24
CA ASP A 364 14.48 -20.40 -21.58
C ASP A 364 14.69 -20.44 -20.07
N PHE A 365 14.29 -19.38 -19.37
CA PHE A 365 14.49 -19.24 -17.92
C PHE A 365 13.23 -19.61 -17.12
N THR A 366 12.20 -20.15 -17.76
CA THR A 366 10.95 -20.52 -17.10
C THR A 366 11.03 -21.91 -16.45
N ILE A 367 10.30 -22.12 -15.35
CA ILE A 367 10.36 -23.37 -14.55
C ILE A 367 9.41 -24.46 -15.02
N LYS A 368 8.41 -24.09 -15.82
CA LYS A 368 7.37 -24.99 -16.31
C LYS A 368 7.21 -24.81 -17.82
N ALA A 369 8.20 -25.27 -18.59
CA ALA A 369 8.21 -25.28 -20.06
C ALA A 369 7.52 -24.04 -20.70
N GLY A 370 7.96 -22.84 -20.33
CA GLY A 370 7.46 -21.57 -20.86
C GLY A 370 6.46 -20.79 -19.99
N GLN A 371 6.00 -21.34 -18.85
CA GLN A 371 4.85 -20.73 -18.15
C GLN A 371 5.20 -19.63 -17.13
N GLN A 372 6.24 -19.81 -16.31
CA GLN A 372 6.45 -18.96 -15.13
C GLN A 372 7.94 -18.70 -14.84
N TYR A 373 8.24 -17.44 -14.50
CA TYR A 373 9.52 -17.01 -13.94
C TYR A 373 9.46 -17.05 -12.42
N MET A 374 10.49 -17.61 -11.78
CA MET A 374 10.67 -17.48 -10.32
C MET A 374 11.76 -16.47 -10.06
N PHE A 375 11.39 -15.33 -9.49
CA PHE A 375 12.34 -14.27 -9.15
C PHE A 375 12.01 -13.67 -7.78
N ARG A 376 12.98 -12.97 -7.21
CA ARG A 376 12.81 -12.13 -6.02
C ARG A 376 13.42 -10.75 -6.23
N VAL A 377 12.90 -9.76 -5.54
CA VAL A 377 13.49 -8.43 -5.45
C VAL A 377 14.48 -8.43 -4.29
N SER A 378 15.77 -8.51 -4.58
CA SER A 378 16.83 -8.62 -3.56
C SER A 378 17.24 -7.28 -2.97
N ARG A 379 16.98 -6.18 -3.68
CA ARG A 379 17.16 -4.81 -3.21
C ARG A 379 16.11 -3.94 -3.87
N GLN A 380 15.55 -3.00 -3.13
CA GLN A 380 14.55 -2.04 -3.57
C GLN A 380 14.54 -0.88 -2.60
N HIS A 381 14.40 0.33 -3.11
CA HIS A 381 14.20 1.50 -2.28
C HIS A 381 13.00 2.32 -2.76
N TYR A 382 12.32 3.00 -1.85
CA TYR A 382 11.17 3.85 -2.14
C TYR A 382 11.31 5.19 -1.45
N ALA A 383 11.44 6.25 -2.24
CA ALA A 383 11.61 7.62 -1.78
C ALA A 383 10.31 8.41 -1.91
N LEU A 384 9.89 9.10 -0.86
CA LEU A 384 8.89 10.16 -0.95
C LEU A 384 9.58 11.43 -1.42
N VAL A 385 9.21 11.90 -2.61
CA VAL A 385 9.83 13.03 -3.30
C VAL A 385 9.22 14.35 -2.80
N LYS A 386 10.05 15.40 -2.68
CA LYS A 386 9.66 16.72 -2.14
C LYS A 386 9.03 16.58 -0.73
N ASN A 387 9.58 15.69 0.08
CA ASN A 387 9.10 15.50 1.45
C ASN A 387 9.56 16.68 2.34
N ALA A 388 8.65 17.20 3.16
CA ALA A 388 8.93 18.38 4.00
C ALA A 388 10.05 18.14 5.03
N LEU A 389 10.09 16.95 5.65
CA LEU A 389 11.14 16.59 6.59
C LEU A 389 12.49 16.48 5.88
N ALA A 390 12.53 15.83 4.71
CA ALA A 390 13.74 15.74 3.91
C ALA A 390 14.26 17.13 3.51
N GLN A 391 13.37 18.01 3.07
CA GLN A 391 13.72 19.39 2.71
C GLN A 391 14.30 20.17 3.91
N GLN A 392 13.73 20.00 5.10
CA GLN A 392 14.28 20.61 6.32
C GLN A 392 15.70 20.11 6.60
N TYR A 393 15.92 18.78 6.61
CA TYR A 393 17.24 18.21 6.88
C TYR A 393 18.27 18.65 5.83
N ASP A 394 17.86 18.72 4.56
CA ASP A 394 18.72 19.20 3.48
C ASP A 394 19.11 20.67 3.65
N ASN A 395 18.15 21.54 4.00
CA ASN A 395 18.41 22.96 4.27
C ASN A 395 19.35 23.15 5.47
N GLU A 396 19.27 22.26 6.47
CA GLU A 396 20.14 22.26 7.63
C GLU A 396 21.51 21.57 7.37
N GLY A 397 21.71 20.98 6.19
CA GLY A 397 22.92 20.19 5.86
C GLY A 397 23.06 18.92 6.70
N LYS A 398 21.96 18.42 7.28
CA LYS A 398 21.94 17.24 8.14
C LYS A 398 21.51 15.99 7.38
N LYS A 399 21.81 14.83 7.95
CA LYS A 399 21.35 13.53 7.46
C LYS A 399 20.60 12.81 8.57
N LEU A 400 19.54 12.11 8.20
CA LEU A 400 18.81 11.21 9.09
C LEU A 400 18.98 9.78 8.60
N GLN A 401 19.33 8.88 9.52
CA GLN A 401 19.36 7.45 9.29
C GLN A 401 18.70 6.77 10.48
N VAL A 402 17.73 5.91 10.22
CA VAL A 402 16.97 5.21 11.27
C VAL A 402 17.18 3.71 11.09
N TYR A 403 17.64 3.10 12.18
CA TYR A 403 17.96 1.68 12.26
C TYR A 403 16.89 0.95 13.08
N ALA A 404 16.58 -0.27 12.66
CA ALA A 404 15.79 -1.23 13.41
C ALA A 404 16.66 -2.46 13.71
N ALA A 405 16.11 -3.46 14.41
CA ALA A 405 16.85 -4.68 14.76
C ALA A 405 17.40 -5.44 13.53
N ASN A 406 16.76 -5.27 12.37
CA ASN A 406 17.13 -5.84 11.07
C ASN A 406 17.99 -4.90 10.19
N GLY A 407 18.44 -3.76 10.72
CA GLY A 407 19.34 -2.84 10.04
C GLY A 407 18.71 -1.51 9.62
N LEU A 408 19.34 -0.83 8.67
CA LEU A 408 18.89 0.46 8.15
C LEU A 408 17.58 0.27 7.38
N TRP A 409 16.53 0.98 7.76
CA TRP A 409 15.22 0.88 7.10
C TRP A 409 14.71 2.20 6.55
N PHE A 410 15.13 3.34 7.12
CA PHE A 410 14.75 4.67 6.67
C PHE A 410 15.94 5.63 6.67
N LEU A 411 16.04 6.50 5.67
CA LEU A 411 17.05 7.54 5.57
C LEU A 411 16.54 8.75 4.78
N ILE A 412 17.18 9.91 4.99
CA ILE A 412 17.00 11.09 4.13
C ILE A 412 18.18 11.14 3.16
N ASP A 413 17.88 11.15 1.86
CA ASP A 413 18.84 11.28 0.77
C ASP A 413 18.42 12.44 -0.16
N ASN A 414 19.41 13.19 -0.64
CA ASN A 414 19.19 14.27 -1.59
C ASN A 414 20.14 14.17 -2.80
N SER A 415 20.55 12.95 -3.15
CA SER A 415 21.43 12.69 -4.29
C SER A 415 20.91 13.23 -5.62
N PHE A 416 19.61 13.48 -5.76
CA PHE A 416 18.99 14.00 -7.00
C PHE A 416 18.43 15.42 -6.89
N ASN A 417 18.70 16.14 -5.79
CA ASN A 417 18.04 17.41 -5.48
C ASN A 417 16.50 17.28 -5.49
N LEU A 418 16.00 16.21 -4.86
CA LEU A 418 14.59 15.84 -4.83
C LEU A 418 14.00 15.84 -3.40
N HIS A 419 14.82 16.10 -2.38
CA HIS A 419 14.42 16.07 -0.96
C HIS A 419 13.69 14.78 -0.59
N GLU A 420 14.44 13.67 -0.53
CA GLU A 420 13.86 12.34 -0.48
C GLU A 420 13.89 11.73 0.92
N ALA A 421 12.71 11.35 1.40
CA ALA A 421 12.57 10.48 2.57
C ALA A 421 12.42 9.03 2.09
N GLU A 422 13.46 8.22 2.27
CA GLU A 422 13.63 6.93 1.60
C GLU A 422 13.56 5.75 2.56
N THR A 423 12.75 4.75 2.21
CA THR A 423 12.76 3.42 2.85
C THR A 423 13.59 2.43 2.03
N VAL A 424 14.49 1.71 2.71
CA VAL A 424 15.54 0.92 2.04
C VAL A 424 15.60 -0.56 2.45
N HIS A 425 14.78 -0.99 3.42
CA HIS A 425 14.83 -2.36 3.90
C HIS A 425 14.46 -3.37 2.78
N PRO A 426 15.28 -4.41 2.50
CA PRO A 426 15.08 -5.28 1.34
C PRO A 426 13.71 -5.94 1.26
N GLU A 427 13.10 -6.27 2.41
CA GLU A 427 11.84 -7.01 2.47
C GLU A 427 10.64 -6.12 2.76
N THR A 428 10.79 -5.13 3.64
CA THR A 428 9.68 -4.34 4.21
C THR A 428 9.60 -2.93 3.65
N ALA A 429 10.50 -2.49 2.78
CA ALA A 429 10.53 -1.10 2.31
C ALA A 429 9.21 -0.61 1.71
N VAL A 430 8.40 -1.49 1.10
CA VAL A 430 7.05 -1.16 0.59
C VAL A 430 6.12 -0.80 1.76
N ASP A 431 5.97 -1.73 2.72
CA ASP A 431 5.10 -1.54 3.89
C ASP A 431 5.56 -0.35 4.75
N ASP A 432 6.88 -0.19 4.89
CA ASP A 432 7.47 0.91 5.64
C ASP A 432 7.23 2.24 4.94
N ASN A 433 7.29 2.28 3.59
CA ASN A 433 6.96 3.49 2.84
C ASN A 433 5.50 3.88 3.05
N HIS A 434 4.59 2.91 3.02
CA HIS A 434 3.16 3.14 3.30
C HIS A 434 2.94 3.71 4.71
N LYS A 435 3.60 3.17 5.74
CA LYS A 435 3.51 3.70 7.12
C LYS A 435 4.03 5.13 7.21
N VAL A 436 5.18 5.41 6.59
CA VAL A 436 5.79 6.74 6.57
C VAL A 436 4.89 7.73 5.83
N GLN A 437 4.38 7.36 4.66
CA GLN A 437 3.46 8.18 3.89
C GLN A 437 2.16 8.46 4.67
N SER A 438 1.58 7.43 5.30
CA SER A 438 0.38 7.58 6.14
C SER A 438 0.64 8.50 7.33
N PHE A 439 1.79 8.40 7.98
CA PHE A 439 2.19 9.29 9.07
C PHE A 439 2.30 10.74 8.60
N PHE A 440 3.01 11.00 7.50
CA PHE A 440 3.15 12.36 6.97
C PHE A 440 1.83 12.95 6.49
N ASN A 441 0.98 12.16 5.82
CA ASN A 441 -0.34 12.61 5.41
C ASN A 441 -1.20 12.95 6.64
N SER A 442 -1.18 12.08 7.67
CA SER A 442 -1.85 12.33 8.94
C SER A 442 -1.38 13.63 9.60
N LEU A 443 -0.07 13.91 9.60
CA LEU A 443 0.47 15.17 10.13
C LEU A 443 0.08 16.40 9.31
N LYS A 444 -0.13 16.25 7.99
CA LYS A 444 -0.59 17.36 7.13
C LYS A 444 -2.06 17.67 7.36
N ASP A 445 -2.88 16.64 7.48
CA ASP A 445 -4.32 16.76 7.71
C ASP A 445 -4.60 17.25 9.14
N TYR A 446 -3.78 16.81 10.10
CA TYR A 446 -3.90 17.12 11.53
C TYR A 446 -2.55 17.58 12.07
N PRO A 447 -2.15 18.84 11.84
CA PRO A 447 -0.89 19.37 12.35
C PRO A 447 -0.89 19.37 13.89
N LEU A 448 -0.16 18.42 14.47
CA LEU A 448 0.05 18.35 15.91
C LEU A 448 1.22 19.25 16.30
N THR A 449 0.91 20.40 16.90
CA THR A 449 1.92 21.24 17.55
C THR A 449 2.07 20.86 19.02
N THR A 450 3.24 21.09 19.59
CA THR A 450 3.46 20.92 21.03
C THR A 450 2.47 21.77 21.83
N ASP A 451 2.19 22.99 21.38
CA ASP A 451 1.21 23.89 21.98
C ASP A 451 -0.21 23.32 21.96
N PHE A 452 -0.62 22.67 20.86
CA PHE A 452 -1.90 21.99 20.78
C PHE A 452 -1.99 20.86 21.81
N ILE A 453 -0.97 20.02 21.91
CA ILE A 453 -0.93 18.90 22.88
C ILE A 453 -0.99 19.44 24.32
N LEU A 454 -0.18 20.45 24.65
CA LEU A 454 -0.16 21.07 25.97
C LEU A 454 -1.52 21.71 26.31
N LYS A 455 -2.14 22.43 25.36
CA LYS A 455 -3.46 23.02 25.54
C LYS A 455 -4.53 21.96 25.78
N THR A 456 -4.50 20.84 25.04
CA THR A 456 -5.42 19.72 25.25
C THR A 456 -5.21 19.06 26.62
N MET A 457 -3.96 18.84 27.03
CA MET A 457 -3.64 18.27 28.35
C MET A 457 -4.14 19.17 29.48
N ASN A 458 -3.89 20.49 29.39
CA ASN A 458 -4.37 21.46 30.37
C ASN A 458 -5.90 21.47 30.43
N GLY A 459 -6.59 21.45 29.29
CA GLY A 459 -8.06 21.39 29.27
C GLY A 459 -8.62 20.10 29.90
N ILE A 460 -7.95 18.96 29.73
CA ILE A 460 -8.33 17.71 30.41
C ILE A 460 -8.13 17.84 31.93
N GLN A 461 -7.01 18.42 32.36
CA GLN A 461 -6.69 18.63 33.77
C GLN A 461 -7.68 19.60 34.43
N ASP A 462 -8.02 20.71 33.78
CA ASP A 462 -9.00 21.68 34.26
C ASP A 462 -10.39 21.04 34.42
N ASN A 463 -10.80 20.21 33.44
CA ASN A 463 -12.06 19.47 33.52
C ASN A 463 -12.07 18.44 34.66
N GLN A 464 -10.93 17.78 34.93
CA GLN A 464 -10.79 16.88 36.08
C GLN A 464 -10.88 17.64 37.40
N LEU A 465 -10.29 18.84 37.48
CA LEU A 465 -10.37 19.70 38.67
C LEU A 465 -11.82 20.15 38.91
N LEU A 466 -12.52 20.59 37.86
CA LEU A 466 -13.94 20.97 37.95
C LEU A 466 -14.81 19.78 38.37
N PHE A 467 -14.55 18.59 37.84
CA PHE A 467 -15.28 17.38 38.23
C PHE A 467 -15.05 17.03 39.72
N ALA A 468 -13.82 17.17 40.22
CA ALA A 468 -13.52 16.98 41.64
C ALA A 468 -14.26 17.99 42.53
N GLN A 469 -14.24 19.27 42.15
CA GLN A 469 -14.99 20.32 42.86
C GLN A 469 -16.50 20.03 42.86
N ASN A 470 -17.07 19.67 41.72
CA ASN A 470 -18.48 19.30 41.64
C ASN A 470 -18.78 18.10 42.53
N HIS A 471 -17.90 17.10 42.56
CA HIS A 471 -18.06 15.93 43.42
C HIS A 471 -18.07 16.31 44.91
N GLU A 472 -17.15 17.19 45.33
CA GLU A 472 -17.12 17.72 46.71
C GLU A 472 -18.42 18.45 47.05
N THR A 473 -18.91 19.34 46.18
CA THR A 473 -20.18 20.05 46.41
C THR A 473 -21.39 19.10 46.46
N HIS A 474 -21.38 18.03 45.65
CA HIS A 474 -22.43 17.01 45.71
C HIS A 474 -22.40 16.22 47.02
N ILE A 475 -21.20 15.87 47.53
CA ILE A 475 -21.06 15.22 48.84
C ILE A 475 -21.62 16.12 49.93
N GLN A 476 -21.25 17.41 49.93
CA GLN A 476 -21.76 18.39 50.90
C GLN A 476 -23.29 18.49 50.88
N ALA A 477 -23.90 18.60 49.70
CA ALA A 477 -25.36 18.65 49.57
C ALA A 477 -26.04 17.37 50.11
N ILE A 478 -25.45 16.19 49.89
CA ILE A 478 -25.95 14.93 50.45
C ILE A 478 -25.85 14.91 51.98
N GLU A 479 -24.75 15.41 52.54
CA GLU A 479 -24.55 15.50 53.99
C GLU A 479 -25.56 16.45 54.64
N GLU A 480 -25.81 17.62 54.04
CA GLU A 480 -26.81 18.60 54.49
C GLU A 480 -28.23 18.02 54.44
N LEU A 481 -28.60 17.35 53.34
CA LEU A 481 -29.88 16.65 53.24
C LEU A 481 -30.01 15.56 54.31
N GLY A 482 -28.94 14.80 54.54
CA GLY A 482 -28.88 13.78 55.59
C GLY A 482 -29.02 14.36 57.00
N LEU A 483 -28.47 15.55 57.26
CA LEU A 483 -28.69 16.29 58.51
C LEU A 483 -30.15 16.72 58.64
N GLY A 484 -30.72 17.34 57.60
CA GLY A 484 -32.11 17.80 57.59
C GLY A 484 -33.12 16.67 57.84
N VAL A 485 -32.94 15.51 57.22
CA VAL A 485 -33.79 14.32 57.44
C VAL A 485 -33.70 13.83 58.88
N ARG A 486 -32.50 13.83 59.49
CA ARG A 486 -32.31 13.45 60.90
C ARG A 486 -33.03 14.41 61.83
N THR A 487 -32.85 15.73 61.64
CA THR A 487 -33.54 16.75 62.42
C THR A 487 -35.06 16.62 62.34
N LEU A 488 -35.61 16.42 61.13
CA LEU A 488 -37.04 16.21 60.93
C LEU A 488 -37.54 14.94 61.66
N THR A 489 -36.78 13.85 61.58
CA THR A 489 -37.09 12.59 62.26
C THR A 489 -37.14 12.77 63.78
N ASP A 490 -36.18 13.51 64.35
CA ASP A 490 -36.15 13.79 65.78
C ASP A 490 -37.32 14.66 66.24
N LEU A 491 -37.72 15.65 65.42
CA LEU A 491 -38.91 16.47 65.68
C LEU A 491 -40.18 15.62 65.67
N LEU A 492 -40.34 14.72 64.71
CA LEU A 492 -41.49 13.81 64.64
C LEU A 492 -41.58 12.92 65.88
N LYS A 493 -40.46 12.33 66.32
CA LYS A 493 -40.40 11.53 67.56
C LYS A 493 -40.83 12.33 68.79
N ARG A 494 -40.41 13.60 68.89
CA ARG A 494 -40.82 14.50 69.99
C ARG A 494 -42.33 14.78 69.95
N LEU A 495 -42.90 14.98 68.77
CA LEU A 495 -44.34 15.22 68.60
C LEU A 495 -45.18 13.97 68.94
N GLU A 496 -44.69 12.78 68.60
CA GLU A 496 -45.33 11.51 69.00
C GLU A 496 -45.34 11.33 70.53
N GLY A 497 -44.25 11.70 71.19
CA GLY A 497 -44.16 11.66 72.66
C GLY A 497 -45.09 12.62 73.40
N LEU A 498 -45.56 13.69 72.75
CA LEU A 498 -46.53 14.65 73.32
C LEU A 498 -47.98 14.17 73.22
N LYS A 499 -48.27 13.14 72.41
CA LYS A 499 -49.62 12.58 72.26
C LYS A 499 -49.97 11.50 73.29
N ASN A 500 -48.97 10.98 73.99
CA ASN A 500 -49.12 10.05 75.10
C ASN A 500 -49.00 10.81 76.41
#